data_AF-A0AAD5J714-F1
#
_entry.id   AF-A0AAD5J714-F1
#
_cell.length_a   1.000
_cell.length_b   1.000
_cell.length_c   1.000
_cell.angle_alpha   90.00
_cell.angle_beta   90.00
_cell.angle_gamma   90.00
#
_symmetry.space_group_name_H-M   'P 1'
#
loop_
_entity.id
_entity.type
_entity.pdbx_description
1 polymer ?
#
loop_
_entity_poly.entity_id
_entity_poly.type
_entity_poly.pdbx_seq_one_letter_code
_entity_poly.pdbx_strand_id
1 'polypeptide(L)'
;MTFLSSKEKMESYGEDEVPKSKSLQKHQTSIDLNEDEEVDDNPIEEVRLTVPITDDPSQPALTFRTWVLGIISCCLLAFMNQFFDYRQNNLYVGSVSAQILVLPIGQLMAATLTSKQIRVPLTKWSFSLNPGPFNIKEHVLITIFASSGASGVAGVGIITIVKAFYHRQMNPVAAMLLVQTTQLMGYGWAGLFRKYLVDSPYMWWPGNLVQVSLFRALNEKEKRARGGLTRLQFFLIVFISSFAYYIVPGYLFPSISALSFVCWIWKDSITAQKLGSGLQGLGIGSFGLDWSTVAGFLGSPLATPFFVIANSLVGFFLFLYVLIPIAYWSNTYEAGRFPLFSTHTFDSKGQPYNITRILDNKAFDFDKVGYDNYSKLYLSVMFAFIYGMCFAFLMASITHVALFDGK
;
A
#
# COMPACT_ATOMS: atom_id res chain seq x y z
N MET A 1 32.61 50.52 -21.11
CA MET A 1 32.93 51.87 -20.62
C MET A 1 32.62 51.88 -19.13
N THR A 2 33.68 51.90 -18.33
CA THR A 2 33.78 52.27 -16.89
C THR A 2 32.90 51.58 -15.84
N PHE A 3 33.55 50.66 -15.12
CA PHE A 3 33.44 50.27 -13.71
C PHE A 3 32.67 51.21 -12.76
N LEU A 4 31.97 50.65 -11.75
CA LEU A 4 32.47 50.56 -10.36
C LEU A 4 31.51 49.84 -9.40
N SER A 5 32.14 49.11 -8.49
CA SER A 5 31.61 48.42 -7.31
C SER A 5 31.47 49.39 -6.14
N SER A 6 30.45 49.22 -5.28
CA SER A 6 30.59 49.47 -3.84
C SER A 6 29.56 48.69 -3.03
N LYS A 7 30.07 47.79 -2.19
CA LYS A 7 29.36 47.14 -1.07
C LYS A 7 29.40 48.06 0.16
N GLU A 8 28.42 47.80 1.05
CA GLU A 8 28.39 48.07 2.51
C GLU A 8 28.03 49.47 3.02
N LYS A 9 26.84 49.61 3.65
CA LYS A 9 26.65 49.47 5.11
C LYS A 9 25.15 49.53 5.48
N MET A 10 24.73 48.57 6.30
CA MET A 10 23.43 48.52 6.99
C MET A 10 23.52 49.38 8.27
N GLU A 11 22.55 50.28 8.45
CA GLU A 11 22.18 50.87 9.74
C GLU A 11 20.79 50.38 10.16
N SER A 12 20.62 50.21 11.47
CA SER A 12 19.51 49.54 12.17
C SER A 12 18.30 50.44 12.42
N TYR A 13 17.08 49.88 12.34
CA TYR A 13 16.03 49.76 13.38
C TYR A 13 14.62 49.72 12.74
N GLY A 14 13.76 48.84 13.28
CA GLY A 14 12.30 48.90 13.11
C GLY A 14 11.64 47.53 12.88
N GLU A 15 11.09 46.96 13.95
CA GLU A 15 10.00 45.97 13.88
C GLU A 15 8.81 46.61 13.14
N ASP A 16 8.20 45.90 12.18
CA ASP A 16 6.73 45.73 12.08
C ASP A 16 6.29 44.98 10.80
N GLU A 17 5.36 44.05 11.04
CA GLU A 17 4.28 43.56 10.18
C GLU A 17 4.56 42.80 8.86
N VAL A 18 4.36 41.48 8.94
CA VAL A 18 4.13 40.57 7.79
C VAL A 18 2.65 40.65 7.35
N PRO A 19 2.32 40.85 6.06
CA PRO A 19 0.94 40.94 5.62
C PRO A 19 0.27 39.57 5.44
N LYS A 20 -0.84 39.35 6.15
CA LYS A 20 -1.80 38.25 5.98
C LYS A 20 -2.51 38.35 4.62
N SER A 21 -2.45 37.30 3.78
CA SER A 21 -3.26 37.22 2.55
C SER A 21 -4.62 36.54 2.79
N LYS A 22 -5.65 37.38 2.85
CA LYS A 22 -7.07 37.22 2.46
C LYS A 22 -7.68 35.80 2.34
N SER A 23 -8.41 35.45 3.40
CA SER A 23 -9.82 35.01 3.44
C SER A 23 -10.57 34.66 2.13
N LEU A 24 -11.05 33.40 2.07
CA LEU A 24 -12.28 33.00 1.39
C LEU A 24 -13.30 32.57 2.46
N GLN A 25 -14.16 33.52 2.82
CA GLN A 25 -15.45 33.37 3.52
C GLN A 25 -16.42 32.59 2.59
N LYS A 26 -17.47 31.84 2.96
CA LYS A 26 -18.28 31.67 4.17
C LYS A 26 -19.35 30.61 3.83
N HIS A 27 -19.52 29.54 4.62
CA HIS A 27 -20.79 28.82 4.72
C HIS A 27 -21.06 28.60 6.22
N GLN A 28 -21.72 29.59 6.81
CA GLN A 28 -22.23 29.53 8.18
C GLN A 28 -23.57 28.81 8.15
N THR A 29 -23.61 27.61 8.74
CA THR A 29 -24.83 27.11 9.39
C THR A 29 -24.54 27.16 10.88
N SER A 30 -25.25 28.02 11.59
CA SER A 30 -25.10 28.27 13.02
C SER A 30 -25.54 27.06 13.84
N ILE A 31 -24.58 26.36 14.43
CA ILE A 31 -24.79 25.53 15.63
C ILE A 31 -23.81 26.07 16.66
N ASP A 32 -24.36 26.65 17.72
CA ASP A 32 -23.64 27.19 18.87
C ASP A 32 -23.20 26.01 19.76
N LEU A 33 -21.90 25.73 19.79
CA LEU A 33 -21.26 24.80 20.72
C LEU A 33 -20.00 25.47 21.28
N ASN A 34 -20.17 26.27 22.32
CA ASN A 34 -19.11 26.58 23.26
C ASN A 34 -18.91 25.36 24.18
N GLU A 35 -17.95 24.50 23.85
CA GLU A 35 -17.10 23.74 24.78
C GLU A 35 -16.01 23.07 23.93
N ASP A 36 -14.75 23.43 24.22
CA ASP A 36 -13.50 23.16 23.48
C ASP A 36 -13.27 24.09 22.27
N GLU A 37 -12.50 25.16 22.49
CA GLU A 37 -11.78 25.82 21.39
C GLU A 37 -10.98 24.74 20.67
N GLU A 38 -11.45 24.32 19.50
CA GLU A 38 -10.69 23.49 18.59
C GLU A 38 -9.37 24.20 18.29
N VAL A 39 -8.31 23.80 18.99
CA VAL A 39 -6.96 24.28 18.74
C VAL A 39 -6.63 23.90 17.29
N ASP A 40 -6.46 24.91 16.44
CA ASP A 40 -6.11 24.73 15.03
C ASP A 40 -4.62 24.37 14.90
N ASP A 41 -4.28 23.15 15.27
CA ASP A 41 -2.91 22.64 15.41
C ASP A 41 -2.37 21.94 14.15
N ASN A 42 -3.26 21.55 13.23
CA ASN A 42 -2.89 20.91 11.96
C ASN A 42 -3.80 21.36 10.81
N PRO A 43 -3.27 21.61 9.59
CA PRO A 43 -4.08 22.04 8.46
C PRO A 43 -5.09 20.99 7.96
N ILE A 44 -4.96 19.72 8.35
CA ILE A 44 -5.81 18.61 7.93
C ILE A 44 -6.74 18.20 9.08
N GLU A 45 -8.04 18.43 8.89
CA GLU A 45 -9.09 18.14 9.87
C GLU A 45 -9.07 16.68 10.34
N GLU A 46 -8.93 15.73 9.41
CA GLU A 46 -8.90 14.30 9.74
C GLU A 46 -7.72 13.94 10.66
N VAL A 47 -6.58 14.62 10.52
CA VAL A 47 -5.42 14.43 11.39
C VAL A 47 -5.72 14.99 12.78
N ARG A 48 -6.30 16.20 12.86
CA ARG A 48 -6.68 16.85 14.13
C ARG A 48 -7.63 15.99 14.97
N LEU A 49 -8.63 15.39 14.33
CA LEU A 49 -9.63 14.56 15.01
C LEU A 49 -9.07 13.22 15.48
N THR A 50 -8.02 12.70 14.81
CA THR A 50 -7.53 11.34 15.04
C THR A 50 -6.26 11.25 15.84
N VAL A 51 -5.35 12.24 15.76
CA VAL A 51 -4.02 12.19 16.38
C VAL A 51 -3.99 13.06 17.65
N PRO A 52 -3.52 12.54 18.80
CA PRO A 52 -3.36 13.36 20.00
C PRO A 52 -2.17 14.32 19.87
N ILE A 53 -2.34 15.53 20.40
CA ILE A 53 -1.33 16.61 20.39
C ILE A 53 -0.23 16.36 21.44
N THR A 54 -0.54 15.57 22.47
CA THR A 54 0.34 15.33 23.62
C THR A 54 1.09 14.01 23.51
N ASP A 55 2.38 14.02 23.83
CA ASP A 55 3.21 12.82 24.02
C ASP A 55 3.84 12.83 25.42
N ASP A 56 4.11 11.64 25.97
CA ASP A 56 4.87 11.44 27.20
C ASP A 56 6.26 10.88 26.86
N PRO A 57 7.32 11.71 26.81
CA PRO A 57 8.67 11.29 26.42
C PRO A 57 9.32 10.29 27.38
N SER A 58 8.78 10.12 28.60
CA SER A 58 9.38 9.25 29.62
C SER A 58 9.07 7.76 29.41
N GLN A 59 8.10 7.42 28.56
CA GLN A 59 7.68 6.03 28.36
C GLN A 59 8.73 5.20 27.61
N PRO A 60 9.04 3.98 28.08
CA PRO A 60 10.02 3.12 27.43
C PRO A 60 9.48 2.57 26.11
N ALA A 61 10.19 2.80 25.01
CA ALA A 61 9.76 2.39 23.68
C ALA A 61 10.54 1.17 23.13
N LEU A 62 11.87 1.18 23.22
CA LEU A 62 12.75 0.11 22.73
C LEU A 62 13.03 -0.93 23.82
N THR A 63 12.00 -1.70 24.19
CA THR A 63 12.12 -2.76 25.20
C THR A 63 12.44 -4.12 24.57
N PHE A 64 12.76 -5.10 25.42
CA PHE A 64 12.90 -6.49 24.99
C PHE A 64 11.63 -7.01 24.27
N ARG A 65 10.43 -6.63 24.75
CA ARG A 65 9.16 -7.01 24.14
C ARG A 65 9.03 -6.45 22.73
N THR A 66 9.40 -5.19 22.53
CA THR A 66 9.37 -4.53 21.21
C THR A 66 10.19 -5.31 20.19
N TRP A 67 11.41 -5.71 20.55
CA TRP A 67 12.28 -6.47 19.65
C TRP A 67 11.74 -7.88 19.37
N VAL A 68 11.34 -8.62 20.40
CA VAL A 68 10.86 -10.00 20.24
C VAL A 68 9.56 -10.04 19.45
N LEU A 69 8.54 -9.29 19.86
CA LEU A 69 7.25 -9.27 19.19
C LEU A 69 7.32 -8.61 17.82
N GLY A 70 8.14 -7.55 17.68
CA GLY A 70 8.39 -6.88 16.40
C GLY A 70 9.02 -7.80 15.37
N ILE A 71 10.13 -8.45 15.69
CA ILE A 71 10.82 -9.36 14.77
C ILE A 71 9.91 -10.54 14.39
N ILE A 72 9.25 -11.17 15.36
CA ILE A 72 8.34 -12.29 15.10
C ILE A 72 7.19 -11.85 14.17
N SER A 73 6.55 -10.71 14.46
CA SER A 73 5.46 -10.19 13.63
C SER A 73 5.92 -9.85 12.21
N CYS A 74 7.11 -9.26 12.08
CA CYS A 74 7.75 -8.97 10.79
C CYS A 74 7.98 -10.26 9.98
N CYS A 75 8.63 -11.27 10.58
CA CYS A 75 8.90 -12.53 9.90
C CYS A 75 7.62 -13.27 9.50
N LEU A 76 6.60 -13.30 10.37
CA LEU A 76 5.33 -13.97 10.09
C LEU A 76 4.59 -13.29 8.94
N LEU A 77 4.43 -11.96 8.98
CA LEU A 77 3.73 -11.24 7.90
C LEU A 77 4.50 -11.28 6.59
N ALA A 78 5.83 -11.21 6.61
CA ALA A 78 6.65 -11.38 5.41
C ALA A 78 6.44 -12.74 4.77
N PHE A 79 6.43 -13.82 5.56
CA PHE A 79 6.16 -15.17 5.06
C PHE A 79 4.74 -15.30 4.49
N MET A 80 3.73 -14.86 5.25
CA MET A 80 2.32 -14.98 4.85
C MET A 80 2.02 -14.21 3.57
N ASN A 81 2.41 -12.94 3.49
CA ASN A 81 2.12 -12.12 2.33
C ASN A 81 2.93 -12.57 1.11
N GLN A 82 4.19 -13.00 1.28
CA GLN A 82 4.96 -13.56 0.16
C GLN A 82 4.32 -14.85 -0.39
N PHE A 83 3.71 -15.67 0.47
CA PHE A 83 2.98 -16.85 0.06
C PHE A 83 1.67 -16.49 -0.66
N PHE A 84 0.91 -15.53 -0.14
CA PHE A 84 -0.37 -15.14 -0.72
C PHE A 84 -0.25 -14.36 -2.04
N ASP A 85 0.87 -13.67 -2.26
CA ASP A 85 1.13 -12.92 -3.50
C ASP A 85 1.10 -13.81 -4.77
N TYR A 86 1.38 -15.11 -4.62
CA TYR A 86 1.30 -16.07 -5.73
C TYR A 86 -0.11 -16.58 -6.02
N ARG A 87 -1.12 -16.17 -5.26
CA ARG A 87 -2.51 -16.55 -5.52
C ARG A 87 -3.09 -15.73 -6.68
N GLN A 88 -3.91 -16.38 -7.50
CA GLN A 88 -4.62 -15.70 -8.59
C GLN A 88 -5.53 -14.57 -8.08
N ASN A 89 -6.24 -14.81 -6.98
CA ASN A 89 -6.91 -13.76 -6.21
C ASN A 89 -6.00 -13.42 -5.03
N ASN A 90 -5.34 -12.26 -5.14
CA ASN A 90 -4.38 -11.81 -4.15
C ASN A 90 -5.06 -11.67 -2.78
N LEU A 91 -4.41 -12.20 -1.74
CA LEU A 91 -4.81 -11.97 -0.35
C LEU A 91 -3.69 -11.23 0.36
N TYR A 92 -4.05 -10.12 1.00
CA TYR A 92 -3.09 -9.29 1.72
C TYR A 92 -3.45 -9.22 3.20
N VAL A 93 -2.50 -9.56 4.06
CA VAL A 93 -2.62 -9.42 5.51
C VAL A 93 -1.86 -8.18 5.95
N GLY A 94 -2.59 -7.13 6.32
CA GLY A 94 -2.02 -5.88 6.79
C GLY A 94 -1.49 -5.94 8.23
N SER A 95 -0.66 -4.97 8.59
CA SER A 95 -0.06 -4.80 9.93
C SER A 95 -1.09 -4.58 11.05
N VAL A 96 -2.31 -4.14 10.72
CA VAL A 96 -3.45 -4.05 11.64
C VAL A 96 -3.72 -5.40 12.33
N SER A 97 -3.49 -6.52 11.66
CA SER A 97 -3.64 -7.86 12.26
C SER A 97 -2.64 -8.07 13.40
N ALA A 98 -1.39 -7.63 13.21
CA ALA A 98 -0.38 -7.68 14.26
C ALA A 98 -0.72 -6.72 15.41
N GLN A 99 -1.23 -5.52 15.11
CA GLN A 99 -1.71 -4.57 16.12
C GLN A 99 -2.77 -5.19 17.04
N ILE A 100 -3.72 -5.95 16.50
CA ILE A 100 -4.75 -6.61 17.33
C ILE A 100 -4.14 -7.74 18.17
N LEU A 101 -3.29 -8.59 17.59
CA LEU A 101 -2.74 -9.79 18.24
C LEU A 101 -1.67 -9.47 19.28
N VAL A 102 -0.86 -8.43 19.05
CA VAL A 102 0.25 -8.06 19.91
C VAL A 102 -0.23 -7.48 21.23
N LEU A 103 -1.38 -6.81 21.27
CA LEU A 103 -1.90 -6.22 22.50
C LEU A 103 -2.05 -7.23 23.67
N PRO A 104 -2.81 -8.33 23.54
CA PRO A 104 -2.95 -9.30 24.63
C PRO A 104 -1.63 -10.01 24.95
N ILE A 105 -0.79 -10.29 23.94
CA ILE A 105 0.51 -10.94 24.14
C ILE A 105 1.48 -10.01 24.88
N GLY A 106 1.50 -8.73 24.52
CA GLY A 106 2.33 -7.70 25.14
C GLY A 106 1.93 -7.45 26.59
N GLN A 107 0.62 -7.42 26.88
CA GLN A 107 0.10 -7.37 28.25
C GLN A 107 0.47 -8.62 29.06
N LEU A 108 0.37 -9.81 28.46
CA LEU A 108 0.79 -11.06 29.09
C LEU A 108 2.29 -11.07 29.39
N MET A 109 3.13 -10.62 28.45
CA MET A 109 4.58 -10.48 28.66
C MET A 109 4.89 -9.44 29.74
N ALA A 110 4.13 -8.35 29.82
CA ALA A 110 4.28 -7.36 30.89
C ALA A 110 3.88 -7.90 32.27
N ALA A 111 2.91 -8.82 32.34
CA ALA A 111 2.50 -9.47 33.59
C ALA A 111 3.44 -10.60 34.04
N THR A 112 4.06 -11.31 33.10
CA THR A 112 4.85 -12.52 33.37
C THR A 112 6.36 -12.30 33.42
N LEU A 113 6.89 -11.32 32.67
CA LEU A 113 8.34 -11.09 32.62
C LEU A 113 8.85 -10.42 33.89
N THR A 114 10.04 -10.85 34.31
CA THR A 114 10.71 -10.34 35.49
C THR A 114 11.22 -8.91 35.29
N SER A 115 10.88 -7.99 36.21
CA SER A 115 11.38 -6.60 36.23
C SER A 115 12.79 -6.45 36.83
N LYS A 116 13.48 -7.57 37.09
CA LYS A 116 14.82 -7.57 37.69
C LYS A 116 15.82 -7.01 36.67
N GLN A 117 16.69 -6.12 37.14
CA GLN A 117 17.78 -5.61 36.33
C GLN A 117 18.86 -6.70 36.18
N ILE A 118 19.08 -7.13 34.95
CA ILE A 118 20.15 -8.05 34.58
C ILE A 118 21.37 -7.19 34.21
N ARG A 119 22.46 -7.33 34.97
CA ARG A 119 23.75 -6.72 34.61
C ARG A 119 24.43 -7.60 33.57
N VAL A 120 24.86 -7.00 32.47
CA VAL A 120 25.62 -7.72 31.43
C VAL A 120 27.02 -8.01 31.99
N PRO A 121 27.47 -9.28 32.02
CA PRO A 121 28.80 -9.63 32.51
C PRO A 121 29.88 -8.82 31.77
N LEU A 122 30.86 -8.29 32.50
CA LEU A 122 31.97 -7.47 31.99
C LEU A 122 31.62 -6.06 31.47
N THR A 123 30.39 -5.56 31.67
CA THR A 123 30.05 -4.16 31.34
C THR A 123 29.32 -3.47 32.50
N LYS A 124 29.26 -2.12 32.47
CA LYS A 124 28.43 -1.33 33.39
C LYS A 124 26.95 -1.29 32.99
N TRP A 125 26.58 -1.94 31.88
CA TRP A 125 25.21 -1.90 31.38
C TRP A 125 24.32 -2.88 32.15
N SER A 126 23.18 -2.35 32.61
CA SER A 126 22.07 -3.15 33.10
C SER A 126 20.86 -2.94 32.20
N PHE A 127 20.12 -4.02 31.92
CA PHE A 127 18.85 -3.93 31.23
C PHE A 127 17.79 -4.73 31.99
N SER A 128 16.54 -4.29 31.89
CA SER A 128 15.39 -5.02 32.41
C SER A 128 14.64 -5.66 31.25
N LEU A 129 14.23 -6.92 31.42
CA LEU A 129 13.32 -7.59 30.47
C LEU A 129 11.90 -7.01 30.55
N ASN A 130 11.56 -6.37 31.67
CA ASN A 130 10.27 -5.74 31.91
C ASN A 130 10.48 -4.37 32.57
N PRO A 131 10.71 -3.30 31.79
CA PRO A 131 10.95 -1.96 32.33
C PRO A 131 9.68 -1.28 32.88
N GLY A 132 8.49 -1.82 32.60
CA GLY A 132 7.22 -1.23 33.02
C GLY A 132 6.02 -1.88 32.32
N PRO A 133 4.80 -1.38 32.57
CA PRO A 133 3.59 -1.86 31.90
C PRO A 133 3.70 -1.71 30.38
N PHE A 134 2.99 -2.57 29.64
CA PHE A 134 2.93 -2.48 28.18
C PHE A 134 2.26 -1.15 27.79
N ASN A 135 2.95 -0.34 27.02
CA ASN A 135 2.51 0.99 26.62
C ASN A 135 2.27 1.11 25.11
N ILE A 136 1.65 2.23 24.71
CA ILE A 136 1.31 2.51 23.32
C ILE A 136 2.56 2.63 22.42
N LYS A 137 3.70 3.12 22.93
CA LYS A 137 4.93 3.27 22.14
C LYS A 137 5.53 1.92 21.77
N GLU A 138 5.59 0.99 22.71
CA GLU A 138 5.97 -0.40 22.43
C GLU A 138 5.06 -1.01 21.36
N HIS A 139 3.75 -0.82 21.51
CA HIS A 139 2.74 -1.34 20.60
C HIS A 139 2.86 -0.76 19.18
N VAL A 140 3.05 0.54 19.06
CA VAL A 140 3.28 1.23 17.76
C VAL A 140 4.56 0.73 17.11
N LEU A 141 5.67 0.64 17.84
CA LEU A 141 6.95 0.16 17.29
C LEU A 141 6.87 -1.30 16.81
N ILE A 142 6.21 -2.19 17.55
CA ILE A 142 5.99 -3.57 17.11
C ILE A 142 5.18 -3.61 15.81
N THR A 143 4.17 -2.75 15.68
CA THR A 143 3.35 -2.66 14.47
C THR A 143 4.13 -2.08 13.29
N ILE A 144 5.07 -1.16 13.51
CA ILE A 144 5.99 -0.67 12.48
C ILE A 144 6.87 -1.82 11.95
N PHE A 145 7.44 -2.65 12.85
CA PHE A 145 8.18 -3.84 12.43
C PHE A 145 7.30 -4.79 11.60
N ALA A 146 6.08 -5.03 12.05
CA ALA A 146 5.10 -5.85 11.34
C ALA A 146 4.78 -5.27 9.94
N SER A 147 4.63 -3.95 9.83
CA SER A 147 4.37 -3.26 8.56
C SER A 147 5.52 -3.42 7.58
N SER A 148 6.77 -3.34 8.05
CA SER A 148 7.95 -3.58 7.20
C SER A 148 8.01 -5.01 6.66
N GLY A 149 7.51 -5.99 7.42
CA GLY A 149 7.37 -7.37 6.94
C GLY A 149 6.22 -7.53 5.95
N ALA A 150 5.13 -6.80 6.16
CA ALA A 150 3.93 -6.93 5.33
C ALA A 150 4.08 -6.40 3.90
N SER A 151 5.01 -5.47 3.63
CA SER A 151 5.09 -4.72 2.35
C SER A 151 5.65 -5.50 1.16
N GLY A 152 5.95 -6.79 1.29
CA GLY A 152 6.52 -7.61 0.21
C GLY A 152 7.92 -7.13 -0.22
N VAL A 153 8.56 -7.87 -1.13
CA VAL A 153 9.95 -7.62 -1.53
C VAL A 153 10.07 -7.68 -3.05
N ALA A 154 10.26 -6.52 -3.68
CA ALA A 154 10.25 -6.40 -5.15
C ALA A 154 11.29 -7.30 -5.83
N GLY A 155 12.48 -7.45 -5.24
CA GLY A 155 13.54 -8.30 -5.76
C GLY A 155 13.18 -9.79 -5.87
N VAL A 156 12.22 -10.27 -5.08
CA VAL A 156 11.76 -11.67 -5.14
C VAL A 156 11.10 -11.97 -6.48
N GLY A 157 10.39 -11.02 -7.08
CA GLY A 157 9.79 -11.18 -8.41
C GLY A 157 10.82 -11.53 -9.49
N ILE A 158 12.00 -10.91 -9.44
CA ILE A 158 13.10 -11.22 -10.38
C ILE A 158 13.58 -12.66 -10.19
N ILE A 159 13.77 -13.09 -8.94
CA ILE A 159 14.19 -14.46 -8.60
C ILE A 159 13.15 -15.46 -9.13
N THR A 160 11.87 -15.17 -8.91
CA THR A 160 10.76 -16.00 -9.38
C THR A 160 10.75 -16.09 -10.89
N ILE A 161 10.95 -14.98 -11.61
CA ILE A 161 11.01 -15.00 -13.08
C ILE A 161 12.13 -15.93 -13.56
N VAL A 162 13.33 -15.80 -13.00
CA VAL A 162 14.50 -16.63 -13.37
C VAL A 162 14.27 -18.12 -13.08
N LYS A 163 13.65 -18.46 -11.94
CA LYS A 163 13.40 -19.85 -11.56
C LYS A 163 12.21 -20.46 -12.28
N ALA A 164 11.09 -19.74 -12.37
CA ALA A 164 9.82 -20.27 -12.85
C ALA A 164 9.67 -20.22 -14.36
N PHE A 165 10.18 -19.19 -15.03
CA PHE A 165 10.02 -19.01 -16.48
C PHE A 165 11.29 -19.34 -17.27
N TYR A 166 12.47 -19.05 -16.70
CA TYR A 166 13.76 -19.37 -17.34
C TYR A 166 14.38 -20.68 -16.84
N HIS A 167 13.73 -21.36 -15.88
CA HIS A 167 14.14 -22.66 -15.33
C HIS A 167 15.61 -22.74 -14.88
N ARG A 168 16.17 -21.61 -14.43
CA ARG A 168 17.57 -21.51 -14.04
C ARG A 168 17.72 -21.48 -12.52
N GLN A 169 18.72 -22.19 -12.02
CA GLN A 169 19.13 -22.08 -10.63
C GLN A 169 20.01 -20.85 -10.45
N MET A 170 19.67 -20.02 -9.46
CA MET A 170 20.45 -18.85 -9.08
C MET A 170 21.16 -19.13 -7.76
N ASN A 171 22.42 -18.70 -7.66
CA ASN A 171 23.18 -18.85 -6.42
C ASN A 171 22.42 -18.13 -5.28
N PRO A 172 22.12 -18.82 -4.15
CA PRO A 172 21.35 -18.24 -3.05
C PRO A 172 21.94 -16.93 -2.50
N VAL A 173 23.27 -16.82 -2.46
CA VAL A 173 23.96 -15.61 -1.98
C VAL A 173 23.74 -14.45 -2.95
N ALA A 174 23.86 -14.69 -4.26
CA ALA A 174 23.58 -13.67 -5.26
C ALA A 174 22.12 -13.21 -5.23
N ALA A 175 21.19 -14.15 -5.03
CA ALA A 175 19.77 -13.85 -4.88
C ALA A 175 19.49 -13.01 -3.63
N MET A 176 20.11 -13.34 -2.49
CA MET A 176 20.00 -12.56 -1.26
C MET A 176 20.56 -11.15 -1.43
N LEU A 177 21.74 -11.01 -2.05
CA LEU A 177 22.34 -9.71 -2.33
C LEU A 177 21.46 -8.85 -3.25
N LEU A 178 20.91 -9.44 -4.32
CA LEU A 178 19.97 -8.77 -5.22
C LEU A 178 18.73 -8.25 -4.46
N VAL A 179 18.14 -9.09 -3.63
CA VAL A 179 16.98 -8.69 -2.82
C VAL A 179 17.36 -7.57 -1.84
N GLN A 180 18.49 -7.71 -1.15
CA GLN A 180 18.93 -6.73 -0.17
C GLN A 180 19.21 -5.36 -0.80
N THR A 181 19.88 -5.32 -1.96
CA THR A 181 20.18 -4.06 -2.65
C THR A 181 18.92 -3.35 -3.11
N THR A 182 17.93 -4.08 -3.62
CA THR A 182 16.64 -3.49 -4.02
C THR A 182 15.90 -2.85 -2.85
N GLN A 183 15.91 -3.48 -1.67
CA GLN A 183 15.27 -2.92 -0.48
C GLN A 183 16.05 -1.73 0.10
N LEU A 184 17.37 -1.83 0.20
CA LEU A 184 18.22 -0.73 0.70
C LEU A 184 18.09 0.53 -0.17
N MET A 185 17.96 0.37 -1.49
CA MET A 185 17.70 1.48 -2.40
C MET A 185 16.36 2.17 -2.08
N GLY A 186 15.28 1.40 -1.87
CA GLY A 186 13.98 1.93 -1.49
C GLY A 186 14.00 2.72 -0.17
N TYR A 187 14.64 2.17 0.86
CA TYR A 187 14.82 2.87 2.14
C TYR A 187 15.70 4.13 2.01
N GLY A 188 16.72 4.09 1.13
CA GLY A 188 17.55 5.26 0.82
C GLY A 188 16.72 6.41 0.24
N TRP A 189 15.87 6.13 -0.75
CA TRP A 189 14.94 7.12 -1.32
C TRP A 189 13.94 7.65 -0.30
N ALA A 190 13.35 6.78 0.53
CA ALA A 190 12.46 7.19 1.60
C ALA A 190 13.15 8.15 2.59
N GLY A 191 14.42 7.89 2.93
CA GLY A 191 15.24 8.76 3.75
C GLY A 191 15.51 10.13 3.12
N LEU A 192 15.85 10.16 1.83
CA LEU A 192 16.08 11.41 1.08
C LEU A 192 14.82 12.29 1.02
N PHE A 193 13.65 11.68 0.85
CA PHE A 193 12.37 12.40 0.74
C PHE A 193 11.65 12.62 2.07
N ARG A 194 12.19 12.16 3.21
CA ARG A 194 11.58 12.29 4.54
C ARG A 194 11.12 13.72 4.86
N LYS A 195 11.96 14.72 4.53
CA LYS A 195 11.64 16.13 4.76
C LYS A 195 10.34 16.58 4.07
N TYR A 196 10.08 16.05 2.88
CA TYR A 196 8.93 16.44 2.07
C TYR A 196 7.71 15.54 2.31
N LEU A 197 7.93 14.23 2.51
CA LEU A 197 6.87 13.23 2.61
C LEU A 197 6.39 12.95 4.04
N VAL A 198 7.19 13.31 5.05
CA VAL A 198 6.93 12.97 6.46
C VAL A 198 6.92 14.22 7.33
N ASP A 199 7.92 15.10 7.20
CA ASP A 199 8.03 16.28 8.08
C ASP A 199 7.05 17.41 7.67
N SER A 200 6.46 17.35 6.47
CA SER A 200 5.48 18.35 6.00
C SER A 200 4.07 18.08 6.59
N PRO A 201 3.42 19.06 7.22
CA PRO A 201 2.09 18.87 7.84
C PRO A 201 0.96 18.73 6.81
N TYR A 202 1.16 19.19 5.58
CA TYR A 202 0.19 19.04 4.48
C TYR A 202 0.25 17.66 3.83
N MET A 203 1.34 16.91 4.04
CA MET A 203 1.48 15.56 3.52
C MET A 203 1.02 14.56 4.58
N TRP A 204 -0.16 13.98 4.38
CA TRP A 204 -0.74 13.01 5.28
C TRP A 204 -1.02 11.68 4.57
N TRP A 205 -1.04 10.60 5.35
CA TRP A 205 -1.20 9.24 4.86
C TRP A 205 -2.49 8.65 5.44
N PRO A 206 -3.62 8.69 4.69
CA PRO A 206 -4.94 8.29 5.21
C PRO A 206 -4.97 6.89 5.82
N GLY A 207 -4.25 5.93 5.22
CA GLY A 207 -4.14 4.57 5.73
C GLY A 207 -3.51 4.48 7.14
N ASN A 208 -2.64 5.41 7.51
CA ASN A 208 -2.03 5.45 8.84
C ASN A 208 -3.02 5.96 9.89
N LEU A 209 -3.96 6.85 9.53
CA LEU A 209 -4.97 7.36 10.47
C LEU A 209 -5.91 6.26 10.96
N VAL A 210 -6.16 5.25 10.13
CA VAL A 210 -6.92 4.04 10.54
C VAL A 210 -6.17 3.28 11.63
N GLN A 211 -4.85 3.11 11.49
CA GLN A 211 -4.03 2.46 12.51
C GLN A 211 -3.97 3.28 13.80
N VAL A 212 -3.80 4.60 13.71
CA VAL A 212 -3.81 5.51 14.86
C VAL A 212 -5.14 5.42 15.60
N SER A 213 -6.26 5.49 14.88
CA SER A 213 -7.60 5.37 15.47
C SER A 213 -7.78 4.05 16.23
N LEU A 214 -7.25 2.94 15.68
CA LEU A 214 -7.26 1.65 16.35
C LEU A 214 -6.35 1.62 17.58
N PHE A 215 -5.16 2.24 17.55
CA PHE A 215 -4.29 2.33 18.75
C PHE A 215 -5.00 3.05 19.88
N ARG A 216 -5.70 4.13 19.56
CA ARG A 216 -6.50 4.90 20.53
C ARG A 216 -7.62 4.04 21.10
N ALA A 217 -8.40 3.38 20.24
CA ALA A 217 -9.49 2.49 20.68
C ALA A 217 -9.02 1.33 21.58
N LEU A 218 -7.79 0.84 21.38
CA LEU A 218 -7.24 -0.30 22.12
C LEU A 218 -6.49 0.09 23.41
N ASN A 219 -5.86 1.26 23.47
CA ASN A 219 -4.96 1.64 24.57
C ASN A 219 -5.50 2.79 25.43
N GLU A 220 -6.37 3.65 24.90
CA GLU A 220 -6.96 4.76 25.67
C GLU A 220 -8.16 4.28 26.49
N LYS A 221 -8.30 4.82 27.71
CA LYS A 221 -9.48 4.59 28.53
C LYS A 221 -10.59 5.53 28.07
N GLU A 222 -11.63 4.97 27.49
CA GLU A 222 -12.78 5.75 27.01
C GLU A 222 -13.79 6.04 28.14
N LYS A 223 -14.18 7.30 28.27
CA LYS A 223 -15.35 7.69 29.10
C LYS A 223 -16.62 7.36 28.31
N ARG A 224 -17.42 6.43 28.82
CA ARG A 224 -18.66 6.00 28.16
C ARG A 224 -19.69 7.14 28.10
N ALA A 225 -20.07 7.55 26.89
CA ALA A 225 -21.25 8.40 26.71
C ALA A 225 -22.52 7.63 27.09
N ARG A 226 -23.46 8.26 27.82
CA ARG A 226 -24.72 7.62 28.23
C ARG A 226 -25.50 7.17 26.99
N GLY A 227 -25.75 5.87 26.88
CA GLY A 227 -26.54 5.27 25.79
C GLY A 227 -25.76 4.83 24.55
N GLY A 228 -24.45 5.13 24.45
CA GLY A 228 -23.60 4.73 23.32
C GLY A 228 -22.86 3.40 23.51
N LEU A 229 -22.40 2.84 22.40
CA LEU A 229 -21.36 1.79 22.36
C LEU A 229 -19.99 2.43 22.58
N THR A 230 -19.09 1.73 23.29
CA THR A 230 -17.67 2.14 23.32
C THR A 230 -17.00 1.81 21.98
N ARG A 231 -15.91 2.50 21.65
CA ARG A 231 -15.07 2.21 20.47
C ARG A 231 -14.62 0.75 20.43
N LEU A 232 -14.24 0.19 21.59
CA LEU A 232 -13.85 -1.22 21.71
C LEU A 232 -15.03 -2.17 21.48
N GLN A 233 -16.23 -1.86 22.02
CA GLN A 233 -17.42 -2.68 21.80
C GLN A 233 -17.83 -2.70 20.33
N PHE A 234 -17.85 -1.53 19.68
CA PHE A 234 -18.11 -1.43 18.26
C PHE A 234 -17.10 -2.24 17.44
N PHE A 235 -15.80 -2.09 17.74
CA PHE A 235 -14.75 -2.88 17.11
C PHE A 235 -14.98 -4.39 17.25
N LEU A 236 -15.31 -4.89 18.44
CA LEU A 236 -15.53 -6.32 18.67
C LEU A 236 -16.78 -6.85 17.94
N ILE A 237 -17.86 -6.07 17.90
CA ILE A 237 -19.07 -6.44 17.15
C ILE A 237 -18.74 -6.59 15.67
N VAL A 238 -18.11 -5.57 15.07
CA VAL A 238 -17.73 -5.59 13.66
C VAL A 238 -16.75 -6.73 13.37
N PHE A 239 -15.74 -6.93 14.24
CA PHE A 239 -14.76 -8.00 14.10
C PHE A 239 -15.42 -9.39 14.04
N ILE A 240 -16.32 -9.70 14.99
CA ILE A 240 -17.00 -10.99 15.06
C ILE A 240 -17.96 -11.16 13.87
N SER A 241 -18.73 -10.12 13.53
CA SER A 241 -19.65 -10.15 12.39
C SER A 241 -18.91 -10.34 11.07
N SER A 242 -17.79 -9.63 10.86
CA SER A 242 -16.94 -9.80 9.67
C SER A 242 -16.32 -11.20 9.64
N PHE A 243 -15.80 -11.70 10.77
CA PHE A 243 -15.25 -13.06 10.85
C PHE A 243 -16.29 -14.12 10.46
N ALA A 244 -17.52 -14.01 10.97
CA ALA A 244 -18.61 -14.90 10.58
C ALA A 244 -18.98 -14.75 9.11
N TYR A 245 -19.01 -13.52 8.58
CA TYR A 245 -19.32 -13.26 7.17
C TYR A 245 -18.29 -13.88 6.23
N TYR A 246 -16.99 -13.85 6.55
CA TYR A 246 -15.94 -14.40 5.69
C TYR A 246 -16.06 -15.91 5.42
N ILE A 247 -16.77 -16.66 6.27
CA ILE A 247 -17.09 -18.08 6.03
C ILE A 247 -18.00 -18.22 4.79
N VAL A 248 -18.83 -17.22 4.50
CA VAL A 248 -19.78 -17.24 3.39
C VAL A 248 -19.07 -17.22 2.03
N PRO A 249 -18.29 -16.18 1.64
CA PRO A 249 -17.55 -16.21 0.38
C PRO A 249 -16.38 -17.22 0.43
N GLY A 250 -15.84 -17.52 1.60
CA GLY A 250 -14.67 -18.40 1.73
C GLY A 250 -14.96 -19.89 1.57
N TYR A 251 -16.15 -20.34 1.97
CA TYR A 251 -16.47 -21.78 2.02
C TYR A 251 -17.88 -22.10 1.50
N LEU A 252 -18.91 -21.38 1.93
CA LEU A 252 -20.30 -21.74 1.62
C LEU A 252 -20.73 -21.36 0.19
N PHE A 253 -20.41 -20.15 -0.24
CA PHE A 253 -20.79 -19.58 -1.54
C PHE A 253 -19.65 -18.78 -2.18
N PRO A 254 -18.59 -19.44 -2.70
CA PRO A 254 -17.47 -18.75 -3.35
C PRO A 254 -17.84 -17.94 -4.59
N SER A 255 -18.99 -18.22 -5.22
CA SER A 255 -19.47 -17.49 -6.39
C SER A 255 -19.80 -16.02 -6.11
N ILE A 256 -20.06 -15.63 -4.86
CA ILE A 256 -20.36 -14.23 -4.50
C ILE A 256 -19.15 -13.30 -4.61
N SER A 257 -17.93 -13.86 -4.73
CA SER A 257 -16.72 -13.08 -4.97
C SER A 257 -16.70 -12.44 -6.36
N ALA A 258 -17.44 -12.99 -7.35
CA ALA A 258 -17.48 -12.44 -8.72
C ALA A 258 -18.84 -12.69 -9.41
N LEU A 259 -19.87 -11.95 -8.99
CA LEU A 259 -21.21 -11.97 -9.57
C LEU A 259 -21.24 -11.20 -10.89
N SER A 260 -21.06 -11.92 -12.00
CA SER A 260 -20.99 -11.33 -13.35
C SER A 260 -22.38 -11.31 -14.01
N PHE A 261 -23.17 -10.25 -13.78
CA PHE A 261 -24.56 -10.16 -14.24
C PHE A 261 -24.70 -10.25 -15.77
N VAL A 262 -23.79 -9.62 -16.51
CA VAL A 262 -23.80 -9.65 -17.98
C VAL A 262 -23.65 -11.09 -18.49
N CYS A 263 -22.82 -11.91 -17.85
CA CYS A 263 -22.66 -13.32 -18.18
C CYS A 263 -23.91 -14.17 -17.88
N TRP A 264 -24.72 -13.77 -16.90
CA TRP A 264 -25.97 -14.47 -16.57
C TRP A 264 -27.10 -14.17 -17.55
N ILE A 265 -27.17 -12.93 -18.05
CA ILE A 265 -28.18 -12.52 -19.03
C ILE A 265 -27.85 -13.11 -20.41
N TRP A 266 -26.59 -13.03 -20.84
CA TRP A 266 -26.15 -13.51 -22.15
C TRP A 266 -25.18 -14.69 -22.04
N LYS A 267 -25.73 -15.86 -21.68
CA LYS A 267 -24.94 -17.08 -21.42
C LYS A 267 -24.19 -17.57 -22.66
N ASP A 268 -24.82 -17.55 -23.83
CA ASP A 268 -24.29 -18.14 -25.07
C ASP A 268 -23.40 -17.18 -25.89
N SER A 269 -23.32 -15.91 -25.51
CA SER A 269 -22.56 -14.90 -26.26
C SER A 269 -21.11 -14.84 -25.77
N ILE A 270 -20.17 -15.30 -26.62
CA ILE A 270 -18.73 -15.21 -26.34
C ILE A 270 -18.30 -13.77 -26.07
N THR A 271 -18.86 -12.81 -26.80
CA THR A 271 -18.54 -11.38 -26.62
C THR A 271 -19.04 -10.88 -25.27
N ALA A 272 -20.25 -11.25 -24.86
CA ALA A 272 -20.79 -10.87 -23.55
C ALA A 272 -19.97 -11.50 -22.41
N GLN A 273 -19.50 -12.74 -22.57
CA GLN A 273 -18.63 -13.39 -21.59
C GLN A 273 -17.26 -12.70 -21.47
N LYS A 274 -16.64 -12.31 -22.60
CA LYS A 274 -15.36 -11.56 -22.62
C LYS A 274 -15.48 -10.18 -21.97
N LEU A 275 -16.61 -9.50 -22.16
CA LEU A 275 -16.87 -8.19 -21.60
C LEU A 275 -17.28 -8.25 -20.13
N GLY A 276 -18.15 -9.20 -19.77
CA GLY A 276 -18.83 -9.23 -18.48
C GLY A 276 -18.14 -10.03 -17.38
N SER A 277 -17.27 -10.99 -17.73
CA SER A 277 -16.66 -11.88 -16.74
C SER A 277 -15.71 -11.09 -15.83
N GLY A 278 -15.93 -11.15 -14.52
CA GLY A 278 -15.06 -10.51 -13.52
C GLY A 278 -13.73 -11.23 -13.28
N LEU A 279 -13.62 -12.51 -13.64
CA LEU A 279 -12.40 -13.32 -13.42
C LEU A 279 -11.56 -13.51 -14.68
N GLN A 280 -12.19 -13.49 -15.86
CA GLN A 280 -11.55 -13.83 -17.14
C GLN A 280 -11.86 -12.82 -18.25
N GLY A 281 -12.47 -11.68 -17.90
CA GLY A 281 -12.91 -10.66 -18.84
C GLY A 281 -12.68 -9.25 -18.30
N LEU A 282 -13.34 -8.27 -18.93
CA LEU A 282 -13.25 -6.86 -18.51
C LEU A 282 -14.10 -6.54 -17.27
N GLY A 283 -14.92 -7.47 -16.78
CA GLY A 283 -15.71 -7.30 -15.57
C GLY A 283 -16.85 -6.28 -15.67
N ILE A 284 -17.35 -5.95 -16.87
CA ILE A 284 -18.50 -5.03 -17.02
C ILE A 284 -19.73 -5.64 -16.32
N GLY A 285 -20.26 -4.94 -15.32
CA GLY A 285 -21.40 -5.42 -14.53
C GLY A 285 -21.07 -6.63 -13.65
N SER A 286 -19.80 -6.82 -13.31
CA SER A 286 -19.36 -7.80 -12.32
C SER A 286 -19.21 -7.15 -10.94
N PHE A 287 -19.77 -7.79 -9.91
CA PHE A 287 -19.72 -7.31 -8.53
C PHE A 287 -19.21 -8.39 -7.59
N GLY A 288 -18.29 -8.03 -6.70
CA GLY A 288 -17.84 -8.90 -5.61
C GLY A 288 -18.45 -8.47 -4.29
N LEU A 289 -19.09 -9.41 -3.58
CA LEU A 289 -19.53 -9.21 -2.19
C LEU A 289 -18.48 -9.70 -1.18
N ASP A 290 -17.36 -10.21 -1.67
CA ASP A 290 -16.23 -10.62 -0.87
C ASP A 290 -15.24 -9.46 -0.70
N TRP A 291 -15.10 -8.97 0.53
CA TRP A 291 -14.20 -7.85 0.84
C TRP A 291 -12.74 -8.15 0.49
N SER A 292 -12.30 -9.42 0.57
CA SER A 292 -10.93 -9.78 0.18
C SER A 292 -10.70 -9.63 -1.32
N THR A 293 -11.71 -9.93 -2.14
CA THR A 293 -11.67 -9.70 -3.58
C THR A 293 -11.72 -8.20 -3.91
N VAL A 294 -12.53 -7.42 -3.20
CA VAL A 294 -12.66 -5.96 -3.41
C VAL A 294 -11.38 -5.20 -3.03
N ALA A 295 -10.80 -5.52 -1.88
CA ALA A 295 -9.65 -4.79 -1.34
C ALA A 295 -8.29 -5.39 -1.75
N GLY A 296 -8.25 -6.60 -2.32
CA GLY A 296 -7.01 -7.37 -2.52
C GLY A 296 -5.99 -6.73 -3.47
N PHE A 297 -6.43 -5.91 -4.42
CA PHE A 297 -5.54 -5.26 -5.41
C PHE A 297 -5.33 -3.77 -5.19
N LEU A 298 -6.37 -3.02 -4.81
CA LEU A 298 -6.31 -1.56 -4.65
C LEU A 298 -6.22 -1.11 -3.18
N GLY A 299 -6.20 -2.05 -2.24
CA GLY A 299 -6.29 -1.77 -0.82
C GLY A 299 -7.72 -1.43 -0.38
N SER A 300 -7.86 -0.99 0.88
CA SER A 300 -9.17 -0.67 1.45
C SER A 300 -9.66 0.71 0.96
N PRO A 301 -10.80 0.79 0.26
CA PRO A 301 -11.37 2.07 -0.16
C PRO A 301 -11.86 2.91 1.03
N LEU A 302 -12.14 2.30 2.18
CA LEU A 302 -12.61 3.00 3.38
C LEU A 302 -11.61 4.00 3.94
N ALA A 303 -10.31 3.74 3.74
CA ALA A 303 -9.25 4.62 4.17
C ALA A 303 -8.92 5.70 3.14
N THR A 304 -9.48 5.62 1.92
CA THR A 304 -9.06 6.44 0.79
C THR A 304 -10.02 7.61 0.59
N PRO A 305 -9.53 8.86 0.45
CA PRO A 305 -10.41 10.01 0.21
C PRO A 305 -11.27 9.86 -1.05
N PHE A 306 -12.51 10.36 -1.01
CA PHE A 306 -13.47 10.21 -2.10
C PHE A 306 -12.96 10.74 -3.45
N PHE A 307 -12.30 11.89 -3.45
CA PHE A 307 -11.71 12.47 -4.67
C PHE A 307 -10.73 11.50 -5.36
N VAL A 308 -9.90 10.79 -4.58
CA VAL A 308 -8.94 9.81 -5.12
C VAL A 308 -9.69 8.65 -5.73
N ILE A 309 -10.71 8.12 -5.05
CA ILE A 309 -11.56 7.03 -5.55
C ILE A 309 -12.25 7.44 -6.86
N ALA A 310 -12.85 8.63 -6.91
CA ALA A 310 -13.54 9.14 -8.08
C ALA A 310 -12.57 9.31 -9.26
N ASN A 311 -11.39 9.88 -9.03
CA ASN A 311 -10.36 10.05 -10.06
C ASN A 311 -9.86 8.70 -10.60
N SER A 312 -9.57 7.75 -9.71
CA SER A 312 -9.18 6.39 -10.09
C SER A 312 -10.29 5.67 -10.88
N LEU A 313 -11.55 5.85 -10.51
CA LEU A 313 -12.69 5.26 -11.22
C LEU A 313 -12.84 5.84 -12.64
N VAL A 314 -12.68 7.15 -12.80
CA VAL A 314 -12.69 7.79 -14.13
C VAL A 314 -11.54 7.27 -14.99
N GLY A 315 -10.33 7.22 -14.44
CA GLY A 315 -9.17 6.65 -15.14
C GLY A 315 -9.39 5.20 -15.54
N PHE A 316 -9.93 4.38 -14.63
CA PHE A 316 -10.31 2.99 -14.89
C PHE A 316 -11.33 2.86 -16.02
N PHE A 317 -12.40 3.67 -16.00
CA PHE A 317 -13.45 3.65 -17.02
C PHE A 317 -12.89 4.02 -18.40
N LEU A 318 -12.14 5.12 -18.49
CA LEU A 318 -11.53 5.57 -19.74
C LEU A 318 -10.54 4.54 -20.30
N PHE A 319 -9.76 3.92 -19.43
CA PHE A 319 -8.77 2.94 -19.84
C PHE A 319 -9.41 1.61 -20.26
N LEU A 320 -10.15 0.98 -19.34
CA LEU A 320 -10.63 -0.39 -19.50
C LEU A 320 -11.85 -0.48 -20.43
N TYR A 321 -12.73 0.52 -20.41
CA TYR A 321 -14.01 0.48 -21.14
C TYR A 321 -14.08 1.36 -22.39
N VAL A 322 -13.12 2.27 -22.58
CA VAL A 322 -13.04 3.09 -23.80
C VAL A 322 -11.82 2.70 -24.61
N LEU A 323 -10.62 2.91 -24.06
CA LEU A 323 -9.37 2.78 -24.80
C LEU A 323 -9.08 1.33 -25.23
N ILE A 324 -9.18 0.35 -24.32
CA ILE A 324 -8.93 -1.07 -24.67
C ILE A 324 -9.91 -1.58 -25.73
N PRO A 325 -11.24 -1.39 -25.59
CA PRO A 325 -12.19 -1.73 -26.64
C PRO A 325 -11.87 -1.11 -27.99
N ILE A 326 -11.63 0.21 -28.04
CA ILE A 326 -11.31 0.90 -29.29
C ILE A 326 -10.10 0.24 -29.95
N ALA A 327 -9.01 0.01 -29.22
CA ALA A 327 -7.79 -0.58 -29.76
C ALA A 327 -7.99 -2.02 -30.24
N TYR A 328 -8.76 -2.83 -29.51
CA TYR A 328 -9.02 -4.22 -29.87
C TYR A 328 -9.93 -4.36 -31.10
N TRP A 329 -11.06 -3.65 -31.13
CA TRP A 329 -12.03 -3.75 -32.23
C TRP A 329 -11.62 -2.97 -33.48
N SER A 330 -10.78 -1.93 -33.37
CA SER A 330 -10.11 -1.31 -34.53
C SER A 330 -9.00 -2.18 -35.11
N ASN A 331 -8.69 -3.33 -34.48
CA ASN A 331 -7.62 -4.24 -34.85
C ASN A 331 -6.24 -3.54 -34.97
N THR A 332 -5.99 -2.56 -34.11
CA THR A 332 -4.71 -1.85 -34.09
C THR A 332 -3.60 -2.84 -33.73
N TYR A 333 -2.50 -2.86 -34.49
CA TYR A 333 -1.38 -3.81 -34.33
C TYR A 333 -1.79 -5.31 -34.37
N GLU A 334 -2.78 -5.67 -35.20
CA GLU A 334 -3.28 -7.05 -35.31
C GLU A 334 -3.82 -7.63 -33.99
N ALA A 335 -4.33 -6.74 -33.11
CA ALA A 335 -4.88 -7.06 -31.80
C ALA A 335 -5.85 -8.25 -31.78
N GLY A 336 -6.69 -8.40 -32.82
CA GLY A 336 -7.69 -9.46 -32.92
C GLY A 336 -7.11 -10.87 -32.96
N ARG A 337 -5.81 -11.02 -33.21
CA ARG A 337 -5.09 -12.29 -33.19
C ARG A 337 -4.88 -12.83 -31.77
N PHE A 338 -4.88 -11.95 -30.77
CA PHE A 338 -4.56 -12.28 -29.39
C PHE A 338 -5.82 -12.22 -28.51
N PRO A 339 -5.84 -12.94 -27.36
CA PRO A 339 -6.89 -12.76 -26.38
C PRO A 339 -6.94 -11.32 -25.87
N LEU A 340 -8.15 -10.78 -25.70
CA LEU A 340 -8.38 -9.43 -25.18
C LEU A 340 -7.73 -9.23 -23.80
N PHE A 341 -7.87 -10.23 -22.92
CA PHE A 341 -7.35 -10.25 -21.56
C PHE A 341 -6.38 -11.41 -21.41
N SER A 342 -5.08 -11.11 -21.37
CA SER A 342 -4.03 -12.12 -21.13
C SER A 342 -2.73 -11.46 -20.68
N THR A 343 -2.07 -12.08 -19.71
CA THR A 343 -0.72 -11.75 -19.25
C THR A 343 0.37 -12.51 -20.00
N HIS A 344 0.01 -13.40 -20.93
CA HIS A 344 0.96 -14.19 -21.71
C HIS A 344 1.53 -13.38 -22.88
N THR A 345 2.70 -13.82 -23.33
CA THR A 345 3.34 -13.33 -24.55
C THR A 345 3.06 -14.30 -25.70
N PHE A 346 2.97 -13.77 -26.92
CA PHE A 346 2.55 -14.52 -28.10
C PHE A 346 3.54 -14.40 -29.24
N ASP A 347 3.55 -15.41 -30.11
CA ASP A 347 4.24 -15.36 -31.40
C ASP A 347 3.36 -14.77 -32.50
N SER A 348 3.95 -14.60 -33.68
CA SER A 348 3.31 -14.08 -34.88
C SER A 348 2.18 -14.97 -35.37
N LYS A 349 1.92 -16.14 -34.78
CA LYS A 349 0.77 -17.00 -35.10
C LYS A 349 -0.33 -16.91 -34.05
N GLY A 350 -0.13 -16.16 -32.98
CA GLY A 350 -1.06 -16.07 -31.84
C GLY A 350 -0.92 -17.23 -30.86
N GLN A 351 0.14 -18.03 -30.95
CA GLN A 351 0.43 -19.10 -29.99
C GLN A 351 1.31 -18.57 -28.85
N PRO A 352 1.27 -19.20 -27.66
CA PRO A 352 2.16 -18.83 -26.56
C PRO A 352 3.63 -18.81 -27.01
N TYR A 353 4.35 -17.75 -26.67
CA TYR A 353 5.71 -17.53 -27.16
C TYR A 353 6.70 -18.53 -26.58
N ASN A 354 7.43 -19.24 -27.45
CA ASN A 354 8.40 -20.23 -27.00
C ASN A 354 9.80 -19.61 -26.78
N ILE A 355 10.13 -19.34 -25.52
CA ILE A 355 11.41 -18.71 -25.11
C ILE A 355 12.63 -19.59 -25.45
N THR A 356 12.50 -20.92 -25.42
CA THR A 356 13.64 -21.83 -25.68
C THR A 356 14.15 -21.78 -27.12
N ARG A 357 13.41 -21.16 -28.05
CA ARG A 357 13.83 -20.97 -29.44
C ARG A 357 14.75 -19.78 -29.68
N ILE A 358 14.82 -18.86 -28.73
CA ILE A 358 15.54 -17.58 -28.85
C ILE A 358 16.61 -17.38 -27.78
N LEU A 359 16.75 -18.36 -26.89
CA LEU A 359 17.64 -18.32 -25.76
C LEU A 359 18.43 -19.61 -25.73
N ASP A 360 19.75 -19.52 -25.82
CA ASP A 360 20.59 -20.70 -25.62
C ASP A 360 20.54 -21.09 -24.13
N ASN A 361 20.01 -22.29 -23.85
CA ASN A 361 19.89 -22.82 -22.49
C ASN A 361 21.26 -23.02 -21.81
N LYS A 362 22.36 -23.13 -22.57
CA LYS A 362 23.70 -23.34 -22.00
C LYS A 362 24.40 -22.02 -21.66
N ALA A 363 24.45 -21.07 -22.59
CA ALA A 363 25.09 -19.78 -22.38
C ALA A 363 24.17 -18.73 -21.70
N PHE A 364 22.85 -18.95 -21.73
CA PHE A 364 21.85 -17.92 -21.42
C PHE A 364 22.04 -16.65 -22.26
N ASP A 365 22.46 -16.85 -23.51
CA ASP A 365 22.69 -15.79 -24.46
C ASP A 365 21.54 -15.73 -25.47
N PHE A 366 21.27 -14.53 -25.95
CA PHE A 366 20.20 -14.27 -26.89
C PHE A 366 20.58 -14.78 -28.28
N ASP A 367 19.86 -15.77 -28.78
CA ASP A 367 20.03 -16.28 -30.14
C ASP A 367 19.25 -15.42 -31.12
N LYS A 368 19.95 -14.45 -31.70
CA LYS A 368 19.39 -13.55 -32.72
C LYS A 368 18.93 -14.29 -33.98
N VAL A 369 19.65 -15.34 -34.41
CA VAL A 369 19.30 -16.09 -35.63
C VAL A 369 18.02 -16.91 -35.38
N GLY A 370 17.90 -17.52 -34.20
CA GLY A 370 16.68 -18.18 -33.77
C GLY A 370 15.48 -17.23 -33.67
N TYR A 371 15.70 -16.02 -33.14
CA TYR A 371 14.67 -14.97 -33.06
C TYR A 371 14.17 -14.51 -34.43
N ASP A 372 15.09 -14.15 -35.34
CA ASP A 372 14.76 -13.64 -36.66
C ASP A 372 14.00 -14.68 -37.51
N ASN A 373 14.29 -15.98 -37.31
CA ASN A 373 13.61 -17.08 -38.00
C ASN A 373 12.29 -17.52 -37.34
N TYR A 374 12.10 -17.29 -36.04
CA TYR A 374 10.92 -17.73 -35.31
C TYR A 374 9.80 -16.69 -35.35
N SER A 375 9.95 -15.60 -34.60
CA SER A 375 8.93 -14.56 -34.46
C SER A 375 9.39 -13.42 -33.56
N LYS A 376 8.92 -12.22 -33.88
CA LYS A 376 8.83 -11.11 -32.92
C LYS A 376 7.92 -11.48 -31.74
N LEU A 377 8.16 -10.86 -30.59
CA LEU A 377 7.34 -10.99 -29.39
C LEU A 377 6.10 -10.10 -29.53
N TYR A 378 4.91 -10.67 -29.34
CA TYR A 378 3.66 -9.94 -29.34
C TYR A 378 3.01 -9.99 -27.96
N LEU A 379 2.28 -8.93 -27.63
CA LEU A 379 1.55 -8.78 -26.37
C LEU A 379 0.06 -8.61 -26.67
N SER A 380 -0.79 -8.99 -25.72
CA SER A 380 -2.20 -8.58 -25.76
C SER A 380 -2.30 -7.05 -25.68
N VAL A 381 -3.38 -6.49 -26.25
CA VAL A 381 -3.67 -5.04 -26.18
C VAL A 381 -3.69 -4.56 -24.73
N MET A 382 -4.36 -5.31 -23.86
CA MET A 382 -4.46 -4.99 -22.44
C MET A 382 -3.09 -4.94 -21.77
N PHE A 383 -2.23 -5.95 -22.02
CA PHE A 383 -0.89 -5.98 -21.43
C PHE A 383 0.00 -4.83 -21.96
N ALA A 384 -0.02 -4.57 -23.27
CA ALA A 384 0.75 -3.49 -23.87
C ALA A 384 0.37 -2.11 -23.30
N PHE A 385 -0.93 -1.84 -23.18
CA PHE A 385 -1.40 -0.56 -22.65
C PHE A 385 -1.14 -0.39 -21.16
N ILE A 386 -1.26 -1.45 -20.35
CA ILE A 386 -0.86 -1.39 -18.94
C ILE A 386 0.61 -1.00 -18.83
N TYR A 387 1.47 -1.65 -19.63
CA TYR A 387 2.90 -1.36 -19.61
C TYR A 387 3.20 0.08 -20.02
N GLY A 388 2.50 0.59 -21.05
CA GLY A 388 2.56 1.99 -21.46
C GLY A 388 2.10 2.96 -20.36
N MET A 389 1.03 2.64 -19.65
CA MET A 389 0.51 3.46 -18.56
C MET A 389 1.46 3.49 -17.35
N CYS A 390 2.19 2.41 -17.06
CA CYS A 390 3.22 2.41 -16.03
C CYS A 390 4.31 3.46 -16.33
N PHE A 391 4.71 3.62 -17.58
CA PHE A 391 5.64 4.69 -17.98
C PHE A 391 5.00 6.07 -17.94
N ALA A 392 3.75 6.19 -18.39
CA ALA A 392 3.01 7.44 -18.36
C ALA A 392 2.82 7.96 -16.93
N PHE A 393 2.62 7.08 -15.94
CA PHE A 393 2.47 7.44 -14.53
C PHE A 393 3.67 8.19 -13.96
N LEU A 394 4.90 7.79 -14.33
CA LEU A 394 6.12 8.50 -13.92
C LEU A 394 6.15 9.94 -14.47
N MET A 395 5.83 10.10 -15.75
CA MET A 395 5.79 11.43 -16.38
C MET A 395 4.61 12.28 -15.88
N ALA A 396 3.47 11.65 -15.60
CA ALA A 396 2.32 12.32 -15.01
C ALA A 396 2.65 12.88 -13.63
N SER A 397 3.42 12.15 -12.82
CA SER A 397 3.87 12.63 -11.50
C SER A 397 4.75 13.87 -11.62
N ILE A 398 5.74 13.86 -12.53
CA ILE A 398 6.59 15.04 -12.79
C ILE A 398 5.77 16.23 -13.30
N THR A 399 4.84 15.97 -14.21
CA THR A 399 3.97 17.01 -14.79
C THR A 399 3.03 17.60 -13.73
N HIS A 400 2.48 16.76 -12.85
CA HIS A 400 1.65 17.20 -11.73
C HIS A 400 2.43 18.15 -10.82
N VAL A 401 3.62 17.75 -10.37
CA VAL A 401 4.47 18.60 -9.53
C VAL A 401 4.81 19.90 -10.25
N ALA A 402 5.18 19.86 -11.54
CA ALA A 402 5.49 21.06 -12.30
C ALA A 402 4.31 22.05 -12.44
N LEU A 403 3.08 21.55 -12.56
CA LEU A 403 1.89 22.38 -12.73
C LEU A 403 1.31 22.91 -11.40
N PHE A 404 1.33 22.09 -10.36
CA PHE A 404 0.67 22.41 -9.09
C PHE A 404 1.64 22.92 -8.02
N ASP A 405 2.89 22.45 -8.01
CA ASP A 405 3.90 22.74 -6.98
C ASP A 405 5.13 23.49 -7.55
N GLY A 406 5.18 23.75 -8.86
CA GLY A 406 6.30 24.37 -9.56
C GLY A 406 6.38 25.89 -9.48
N LYS A 407 5.66 26.52 -8.54
CA LYS A 407 5.66 27.99 -8.32
C LYS A 407 6.30 28.37 -7.00
#